data_AF-A0A4V2IV05-F1
#
_entry.id   AF-A0A4V2IV05-F1
#
_cell.length_a   1.000
_cell.length_b   1.000
_cell.length_c   1.000
_cell.angle_alpha   90.00
_cell.angle_beta   90.00
_cell.angle_gamma   90.00
#
_symmetry.space_group_name_H-M   'P 1'
#
loop_
_entity.id
_entity.type
_entity.pdbx_description
1 polymer ?
#
loop_
_entity_poly.entity_id
_entity_poly.type
_entity_poly.pdbx_seq_one_letter_code
_entity_poly.pdbx_strand_id
1 'polypeptide(L)' 'MQNVNAFAHLLTVEEVRELVGKQRLGRPTAYRLARRFGIRLGRRLLIPAWVVEALLEGRLDLEKEGVPSPRA' A
#
# COMPACT_ATOMS: atom_id res chain seq x y z
N MET A 1 -18.66 13.04 8.33
CA MET A 1 -17.76 13.01 9.51
C MET A 1 -16.36 12.75 8.99
N GLN A 2 -15.53 13.80 8.89
CA GLN A 2 -14.15 13.68 8.39
C GLN A 2 -13.31 13.01 9.48
N ASN A 3 -12.85 11.79 9.23
CA ASN A 3 -12.15 11.02 10.23
C ASN A 3 -10.68 11.47 10.26
N VAL A 4 -10.32 12.23 11.30
CA VAL A 4 -8.98 12.76 11.61
C VAL A 4 -7.94 11.66 11.97
N ASN A 5 -8.23 10.40 11.64
CA ASN A 5 -7.40 9.22 11.90
C ASN A 5 -6.80 8.59 10.63
N ALA A 6 -6.66 9.35 9.53
CA ALA A 6 -6.02 8.86 8.30
C ALA A 6 -4.59 8.29 8.54
N PHE A 7 -3.94 8.68 9.64
CA PHE A 7 -2.62 8.19 10.06
C PHE A 7 -2.65 7.01 11.04
N ALA A 8 -3.81 6.63 11.59
CA ALA A 8 -3.85 5.78 12.79
C ALA A 8 -3.64 4.29 12.52
N HIS A 9 -3.76 3.82 11.27
CA HIS A 9 -3.68 2.41 10.97
C HIS A 9 -2.53 2.11 10.00
N LEU A 10 -1.53 1.40 10.50
CA LEU A 10 -0.36 0.92 9.76
C LEU A 10 -0.56 -0.55 9.43
N LEU A 11 -0.42 -0.91 8.17
CA LEU A 11 -0.59 -2.27 7.66
C LEU A 11 0.75 -2.85 7.26
N THR A 12 1.01 -4.09 7.60
CA THR A 12 2.13 -4.85 7.05
C THR A 12 1.94 -5.09 5.56
N VAL A 13 3.04 -5.38 4.87
CA VAL A 13 3.01 -5.77 3.45
C VAL A 13 2.08 -6.95 3.20
N GLU A 14 1.96 -7.90 4.14
CA GLU A 14 1.09 -9.06 3.96
C GLU A 14 -0.39 -8.69 4.12
N GLU A 15 -0.74 -7.89 5.12
CA GLU A 15 -2.12 -7.39 5.30
C GLU A 15 -2.58 -6.57 4.08
N VAL A 16 -1.72 -5.73 3.51
CA VAL A 16 -2.05 -5.00 2.28
C VAL A 16 -2.29 -5.94 1.10
N ARG A 17 -1.51 -7.01 0.97
CA ARG A 17 -1.71 -8.02 -0.08
C ARG A 17 -3.00 -8.81 0.11
N GLU A 18 -3.43 -9.01 1.35
CA GLU A 18 -4.71 -9.64 1.66
C GLU A 18 -5.89 -8.74 1.31
N LEU A 19 -5.82 -7.45 1.68
CA LEU A 19 -6.85 -6.46 1.36
C LEU A 19 -7.00 -6.21 -0.14
N VAL A 20 -5.89 -6.07 -0.87
CA VAL A 20 -5.92 -5.83 -2.32
C VAL A 20 -6.16 -7.12 -3.12
N GLY A 21 -5.90 -8.26 -2.51
CA GLY A 21 -5.92 -9.58 -3.13
C GLY A 21 -4.56 -9.97 -3.71
N LYS A 22 -4.05 -11.14 -3.28
CA LYS A 22 -2.69 -11.62 -3.61
C LYS A 22 -2.44 -11.83 -5.10
N GLN A 23 -3.50 -12.07 -5.89
CA GLN A 23 -3.41 -12.17 -7.35
C GLN A 23 -3.26 -10.82 -8.04
N ARG A 24 -3.83 -9.76 -7.44
CA ARG A 24 -3.70 -8.40 -7.95
C ARG A 24 -2.37 -7.85 -7.47
N LEU A 25 -2.12 -7.80 -6.16
CA LEU A 25 -0.88 -7.24 -5.63
C LEU A 25 0.19 -8.30 -5.37
N GLY A 26 1.03 -8.53 -6.37
CA GLY A 26 2.21 -9.37 -6.27
C GLY A 26 3.19 -8.91 -5.19
N ARG A 27 3.90 -9.85 -4.57
CA ARG A 27 4.85 -9.59 -3.47
C ARG A 27 5.92 -8.54 -3.84
N PRO A 28 6.59 -8.58 -5.02
CA PRO A 28 7.58 -7.56 -5.38
C PRO A 28 6.97 -6.15 -5.48
N THR A 29 5.76 -6.04 -6.04
CA THR A 29 5.02 -4.78 -6.16
C THR A 29 4.62 -4.24 -4.79
N ALA A 30 4.11 -5.10 -3.90
CA ALA A 30 3.78 -4.72 -2.53
C ALA A 30 4.99 -4.16 -1.77
N TYR A 31 6.16 -4.78 -1.92
CA TYR A 31 7.40 -4.29 -1.30
C TYR A 31 7.90 -2.98 -1.93
N ARG A 32 7.72 -2.76 -3.23
CA ARG A 32 8.02 -1.45 -3.85
C ARG A 32 7.08 -0.36 -3.34
N LEU A 33 5.79 -0.63 -3.27
CA LEU A 33 4.79 0.26 -2.67
C LEU A 33 5.20 0.64 -1.24
N ALA A 34 5.56 -0.35 -0.43
CA ALA A 34 5.99 -0.13 0.95
C ALA A 34 7.28 0.68 1.08
N ARG A 35 8.23 0.52 0.15
CA ARG A 35 9.45 1.34 0.13
C ARG A 35 9.20 2.78 -0.31
N ARG A 36 8.19 3.00 -1.15
CA ARG A 36 7.86 4.30 -1.72
C ARG A 36 6.99 5.15 -0.80
N PHE A 37 5.93 4.56 -0.25
CA PHE A 37 4.90 5.26 0.53
C PHE A 37 4.81 4.79 1.99
N GLY A 38 5.45 3.67 2.31
CA GLY A 38 5.43 3.12 3.65
C GLY A 38 6.41 3.78 4.59
N ILE A 39 6.35 3.33 5.85
CA ILE A 39 7.23 3.74 6.93
C ILE A 39 7.99 2.51 7.41
N ARG A 40 9.27 2.69 7.73
CA ARG A 40 10.10 1.64 8.32
C ARG A 40 10.09 1.77 9.84
N LEU A 41 9.56 0.75 10.52
CA LEU A 41 9.58 0.64 11.98
C LEU A 41 10.48 -0.53 12.39
N GLY A 42 11.70 -0.19 12.82
CA GLY A 42 12.76 -1.17 13.05
C GLY A 42 13.09 -1.97 11.79
N ARG A 43 12.84 -3.28 11.84
CA ARG A 43 13.06 -4.20 10.71
C ARG A 43 11.83 -4.38 9.80
N ARG A 44 10.69 -3.77 10.14
CA ARG A 44 9.42 -3.95 9.43
C ARG A 44 9.12 -2.77 8.51
N LEU A 45 8.55 -3.07 7.35
CA LEU A 45 7.93 -2.09 6.46
C LEU A 45 6.43 -2.11 6.70
N LEU A 46 5.87 -0.93 6.96
CA LEU A 46 4.45 -0.72 7.20
C LEU A 46 3.93 0.28 6.17
N ILE A 47 2.67 0.16 5.81
CA ILE A 47 1.99 0.98 4.82
C ILE A 47 0.83 1.69 5.52
N PRO A 48 0.76 3.02 5.50
CA PRO A 48 -0.41 3.73 6.01
C PRO A 48 -1.69 3.29 5.30
N ALA A 49 -2.78 3.14 6.05
CA ALA A 49 -4.07 2.73 5.49
C ALA A 49 -4.55 3.63 4.35
N TRP A 50 -4.33 4.95 4.44
CA TRP A 50 -4.70 5.90 3.38
C TRP A 50 -4.05 5.59 2.03
N VAL A 51 -2.85 5.00 2.01
CA VAL A 51 -2.18 4.59 0.76
C VAL A 51 -2.95 3.44 0.11
N VAL A 52 -3.42 2.51 0.94
CA VAL A 52 -4.19 1.34 0.49
C VAL A 52 -5.57 1.78 0.02
N GLU A 53 -6.21 2.71 0.73
CA GLU A 53 -7.48 3.33 0.31
C GLU A 53 -7.32 4.02 -1.05
N ALA A 54 -6.33 4.89 -1.20
CA ALA A 54 -6.05 5.57 -2.46
C ALA A 54 -5.77 4.60 -3.61
N LEU A 55 -5.09 3.48 -3.33
CA LEU A 55 -4.86 2.42 -4.31
C LEU A 55 -6.17 1.71 -4.72
N LEU A 56 -7.01 1.35 -3.75
CA LEU A 56 -8.29 0.67 -4.00
C LEU A 56 -9.29 1.56 -4.74
N GLU A 57 -9.27 2.86 -4.46
CA GLU A 57 -10.10 3.89 -5.10
C GLU A 57 -9.55 4.32 -6.48
N GLY A 58 -8.38 3.81 -6.89
CA GLY A 58 -7.74 4.17 -8.16
C GLY A 58 -7.17 5.60 -8.20
N ARG A 59 -7.03 6.26 -7.04
CA ARG A 59 -6.42 7.58 -6.91
C ARG A 59 -4.88 7.53 -6.90
N LEU A 60 -4.32 6.35 -6.59
CA LEU A 60 -2.88 6.10 -6.65
C LEU A 60 -2.51 5.34 -7.93
N ASP A 61 -1.94 6.06 -8.89
CA ASP A 61 -1.38 5.46 -10.09
C ASP A 61 0.02 4.91 -9.80
N LEU A 62 0.11 3.59 -9.62
CA LEU A 62 1.36 2.95 -9.27
C LEU A 62 2.44 3.16 -10.33
N GLU A 63 2.08 3.14 -11.62
CA GLU A 63 3.07 3.22 -12.70
C GLU A 63 3.75 4.58 -12.73
N LYS A 64 2.97 5.65 -12.55
CA LYS A 64 3.50 7.02 -12.40
C LYS A 64 4.42 7.17 -11.20
N GLU A 65 4.20 6.35 -10.18
CA GLU A 65 4.96 6.36 -8.93
C GLU A 65 6.16 5.39 -8.94
N GLY A 66 6.48 4.81 -10.10
CA GLY A 66 7.59 3.86 -10.26
C GLY A 66 7.33 2.49 -9.65
N VAL A 67 6.06 2.19 -9.36
CA VAL A 67 5.58 0.90 -8.86
C VAL A 67 4.82 0.22 -10.00
N PRO A 68 5.24 -0.93 -10.53
CA PRO A 68 4.54 -1.60 -11.63
C PRO A 68 3.08 -1.88 -11.27
N SER A 69 2.19 -1.66 -12.24
CA SER A 69 0.76 -1.93 -12.05
C SER A 69 0.54 -3.39 -11.65
N PRO A 70 -0.40 -3.69 -10.74
CA PRO A 70 -0.71 -5.04 -10.31
C PRO A 70 -1.51 -5.83 -11.37
N ARG A 71 -1.82 -5.22 -12.53
CA ARG A 71 -2.66 -5.79 -13.60
C ARG A 71 -1.87 -6.32 -14.82
N ALA A 72 -0.57 -6.61 -14.67
CA ALA A 72 0.25 -7.22 -15.71
C ALA A 72 0.42 -8.73 -15.50
#